data_AF-A0A0D6P6W0-F1
#
_entry.id   AF-A0A0D6P6W0-F1
#
_cell.length_a   1.000
_cell.length_b   1.000
_cell.length_c   1.000
_cell.angle_alpha   90.00
_cell.angle_beta   90.00
_cell.angle_gamma   90.00
#
_symmetry.space_group_name_H-M   'P 1'
#
loop_
_entity.id
_entity.type
_entity.pdbx_description
1 polymer ?
#
loop_
_entity_poly.entity_id
_entity_poly.type
_entity_poly.pdbx_seq_one_letter_code
_entity_poly.pdbx_strand_id
1 'polypeptide(L)'
;MAGNGKTREKASRQLAEGQRAYEAKRAAKAGVTLERWLEDKARKQAAEQLQEPRSAPPATRKRGLMTRLLDRAHQPLKPRTPKS
;
A
#
# COMPACT_ATOMS: atom_id res chain seq x y z
N MET A 1 -21.74 13.12 -8.67
CA MET A 1 -20.46 12.83 -7.97
C MET A 1 -20.77 12.37 -6.56
N ALA A 2 -20.74 11.07 -6.27
CA ALA A 2 -20.83 10.56 -4.90
C ALA A 2 -20.29 9.12 -4.87
N GLY A 3 -19.39 8.80 -3.93
CA GLY A 3 -19.20 7.39 -3.56
C GLY A 3 -17.81 6.83 -3.22
N ASN A 4 -16.83 7.59 -2.70
CA ASN A 4 -15.57 6.99 -2.21
C ASN A 4 -15.19 7.32 -0.76
N GLY A 5 -16.06 7.96 0.03
CA GLY A 5 -15.76 8.35 1.42
C GLY A 5 -15.92 7.23 2.48
N LYS A 6 -16.67 6.15 2.18
CA LYS A 6 -17.13 5.19 3.21
C LYS A 6 -16.22 3.98 3.44
N THR A 7 -15.17 3.80 2.65
CA THR A 7 -14.22 2.68 2.77
C THR A 7 -13.00 3.02 3.62
N ARG A 8 -12.56 4.30 3.67
CA ARG A 8 -11.47 4.73 4.56
C ARG A 8 -11.85 4.75 6.04
N GLU A 9 -13.09 5.10 6.37
CA GLU A 9 -13.57 5.12 7.76
C GLU A 9 -13.72 3.74 8.40
N LYS A 10 -14.02 2.70 7.61
CA LYS A 10 -14.06 1.33 8.13
C LYS A 10 -12.66 0.72 8.28
N ALA A 11 -11.74 1.08 7.39
CA ALA A 11 -10.33 0.67 7.48
C ALA A 11 -9.59 1.31 8.67
N SER A 12 -9.98 2.51 9.11
CA SER A 12 -9.43 3.14 10.32
C SER A 12 -9.99 2.56 11.61
N ARG A 13 -11.25 2.08 11.62
CA ARG A 13 -11.89 1.48 12.81
C ARG A 13 -11.56 0.00 13.01
N GLN A 14 -11.06 -0.68 11.98
CA GLN A 14 -10.61 -2.08 12.06
C GLN A 14 -9.21 -2.20 11.46
N LEU A 15 -8.18 -1.83 12.23
CA LEU A 15 -6.86 -2.41 12.01
C LEU A 15 -7.03 -3.93 12.17
N ALA A 16 -6.96 -4.68 11.07
CA ALA A 16 -6.98 -6.13 11.11
C ALA A 16 -6.00 -6.62 12.19
N GLU A 17 -6.35 -7.66 12.96
CA GLU A 17 -5.53 -8.12 14.10
C GLU A 17 -4.05 -8.32 13.75
N GLY A 18 -3.78 -8.81 12.53
CA GLY A 18 -2.42 -8.94 11.99
C GLY A 18 -1.67 -7.60 11.86
N GLN A 19 -2.37 -6.51 11.51
CA GLN A 19 -1.80 -5.18 11.45
C GLN A 19 -1.46 -4.67 12.86
N ARG A 20 -2.32 -4.89 13.86
CA ARG A 20 -2.01 -4.52 15.26
C ARG A 20 -0.77 -5.25 15.78
N ALA A 21 -0.63 -6.54 15.51
CA ALA A 21 0.54 -7.31 15.90
C ALA A 21 1.83 -6.78 15.22
N TYR A 22 1.73 -6.35 13.96
CA TYR A 22 2.83 -5.72 13.25
C TYR A 22 3.22 -4.37 13.86
N GLU A 23 2.25 -3.53 14.21
CA GLU A 23 2.45 -2.24 14.85
C GLU A 23 3.05 -2.40 16.26
N ALA A 24 2.61 -3.41 17.02
CA ALA A 24 3.12 -3.69 18.36
C ALA A 24 4.62 -4.04 18.36
N LYS A 25 5.08 -4.80 17.35
CA LYS A 25 6.51 -5.10 17.17
C LYS A 25 7.34 -3.83 16.92
N ARG A 26 6.76 -2.86 16.21
CA ARG A 26 7.43 -1.58 15.93
C ARG A 26 7.42 -0.65 17.14
N ALA A 27 6.33 -0.63 17.88
CA ALA A 27 6.23 0.09 19.15
C ALA A 27 7.27 -0.43 20.15
N ALA A 28 7.38 -1.76 20.31
CA ALA A 28 8.41 -2.40 21.13
C ALA A 28 9.84 -2.04 20.66
N LYS A 29 10.09 -2.03 19.34
CA LYS A 29 11.39 -1.61 18.79
C LYS A 29 11.72 -0.15 19.07
N ALA A 30 10.71 0.72 19.12
CA ALA A 30 10.87 2.14 19.46
C ALA A 30 10.86 2.39 20.98
N GLY A 31 10.70 1.34 21.80
CA GLY A 31 10.64 1.46 23.27
C GLY A 31 9.39 2.18 23.79
N VAL A 32 8.31 2.22 23.01
CA VAL A 32 7.06 2.91 23.37
C VAL A 32 5.87 1.96 23.35
N THR A 33 4.77 2.37 23.98
CA THR A 33 3.50 1.62 23.94
C THR A 33 2.85 1.72 22.55
N LEU A 34 2.00 0.73 22.22
CA LEU A 34 1.31 0.69 20.93
C LEU A 34 0.44 1.94 20.69
N GLU A 35 -0.28 2.41 21.70
CA GLU A 35 -1.11 3.62 21.57
C GLU A 35 -0.26 4.84 21.25
N ARG A 36 0.84 5.03 21.98
CA ARG A 36 1.77 6.14 21.74
C ARG A 36 2.41 6.08 20.34
N TRP A 37 2.72 4.88 19.87
CA TRP A 37 3.24 4.64 18.53
C TRP A 37 2.22 5.01 17.44
N LEU A 38 0.95 4.67 17.63
CA LEU A 38 -0.14 5.00 16.71
C LEU A 38 -0.41 6.51 16.67
N GLU A 39 -0.41 7.18 17.82
CA GLU A 39 -0.53 8.64 17.91
C GLU A 39 0.60 9.36 17.18
N ASP A 40 1.85 8.98 17.42
CA ASP A 40 3.02 9.58 16.77
C ASP A 40 2.94 9.41 15.24
N LYS A 41 2.50 8.23 14.78
CA LYS A 41 2.30 7.99 13.35
C LYS A 41 1.18 8.84 12.76
N ALA A 42 0.06 9.00 13.47
CA ALA A 42 -1.04 9.84 13.03
C ALA A 42 -0.60 11.32 12.90
N ARG A 43 0.20 11.81 13.85
CA ARG A 43 0.78 13.17 13.81
C ARG A 43 1.75 13.33 12.64
N LYS A 44 2.61 12.34 12.39
CA LYS A 44 3.54 12.34 11.25
C LYS A 44 2.81 12.30 9.91
N GLN A 45 1.80 11.44 9.77
CA GLN A 45 0.98 11.39 8.55
C GLN A 45 0.22 12.69 8.29
N ALA A 46 -0.23 13.39 9.33
CA ALA A 46 -0.86 14.70 9.18
C ALA A 46 0.15 15.77 8.73
N ALA A 47 1.39 15.72 9.22
CA ALA A 47 2.46 16.63 8.80
C ALA A 47 2.96 16.34 7.36
N GLU A 48 3.05 15.07 6.98
CA GLU A 48 3.52 14.64 5.66
C GLU A 48 2.48 14.94 4.56
N GLN A 49 1.18 14.85 4.89
CA GLN A 49 0.09 15.27 3.99
C GLN A 49 0.07 16.78 3.71
N LEU A 50 0.64 17.61 4.59
CA LEU A 50 0.81 19.04 4.34
C LEU A 50 2.05 19.35 3.49
N GLN A 51 2.99 18.41 3.37
CA GLN A 51 4.25 18.60 2.65
C GLN A 51 4.37 17.83 1.34
N GLU A 52 3.42 16.96 0.97
CA GLU A 52 3.39 16.36 -0.37
C GLU A 52 3.39 17.47 -1.44
N PRO A 53 4.52 17.73 -2.13
CA PRO A 53 4.55 18.71 -3.18
C PRO A 53 3.76 18.13 -4.36
N ARG A 54 2.74 18.88 -4.75
CA ARG A 54 2.03 18.78 -6.01
C ARG A 54 3.01 18.44 -7.14
N SER A 55 2.81 17.28 -7.74
CA SER A 55 3.29 16.92 -9.08
C SER A 55 4.81 16.69 -9.23
N ALA A 56 5.30 15.52 -8.80
CA ALA A 56 6.37 14.87 -9.55
C ALA A 56 5.77 14.36 -10.89
N PRO A 57 6.41 14.60 -12.05
CA PRO A 57 5.97 14.00 -13.32
C PRO A 57 5.90 12.48 -13.12
N PRO A 58 4.94 11.76 -13.76
CA PRO A 58 4.78 10.34 -13.53
C PRO A 58 6.10 9.65 -13.90
N ALA A 59 6.89 9.32 -12.88
CA ALA A 59 8.04 8.46 -13.03
C ALA A 59 7.51 7.26 -13.78
N THR A 60 8.10 6.96 -14.94
CA THR A 60 7.71 5.85 -15.79
C THR A 60 7.85 4.59 -14.93
N ARG A 61 6.74 4.20 -14.28
CA ARG A 61 6.75 3.16 -13.25
C ARG A 61 7.22 1.91 -13.95
N LYS A 62 8.48 1.52 -13.70
CA LYS A 62 9.09 0.36 -14.35
C LYS A 62 8.11 -0.79 -14.13
N ARG A 63 7.67 -1.43 -15.21
CA ARG A 63 6.67 -2.51 -15.15
C ARG A 63 7.16 -3.57 -14.17
N GLY A 64 6.54 -3.60 -12.99
CA GLY A 64 6.91 -4.48 -11.89
C GLY A 64 6.61 -5.93 -12.23
N LEU A 65 7.11 -6.85 -11.41
CA LEU A 65 6.96 -8.29 -11.63
C LEU A 65 5.49 -8.71 -11.79
N MET A 66 4.60 -8.19 -10.95
CA MET A 66 3.16 -8.48 -11.02
C MET A 66 2.51 -7.94 -12.30
N THR A 67 2.88 -6.73 -12.74
CA THR A 67 2.39 -6.16 -14.00
C THR A 67 2.82 -7.01 -15.20
N ARG A 68 4.06 -7.53 -15.19
CA ARG A 68 4.55 -8.43 -16.25
C ARG A 68 3.83 -9.78 -16.24
N LEU A 69 3.49 -10.30 -15.06
CA LEU A 69 2.75 -11.55 -14.93
C LEU A 69 1.31 -11.42 -15.44
N LEU A 70 0.62 -10.33 -15.08
CA LEU A 70 -0.72 -10.03 -15.59
C LEU A 70 -0.71 -9.87 -17.11
N ASP A 71 0.25 -9.13 -17.66
CA ASP A 71 0.40 -8.97 -19.11
C ASP A 71 0.58 -10.34 -19.80
N ARG A 72 1.42 -11.22 -19.23
CA ARG A 72 1.61 -12.60 -19.71
C ARG A 72 0.33 -13.42 -19.65
N ALA A 73 -0.49 -13.26 -18.61
CA ALA A 73 -1.75 -13.97 -18.45
C ALA A 73 -2.83 -13.50 -19.44
N HIS A 74 -2.80 -12.23 -19.85
CA HIS A 74 -3.70 -11.68 -20.85
C HIS A 74 -3.27 -11.97 -22.30
N GLN A 75 -2.05 -12.45 -22.52
CA GLN A 75 -1.60 -12.84 -23.86
C GLN A 75 -2.19 -14.20 -24.25
N PRO A 76 -2.70 -14.35 -25.48
CA PRO A 76 -3.19 -15.63 -25.96
C PRO A 76 -2.04 -16.64 -25.97
N LEU A 77 -2.34 -17.88 -25.56
CA LEU A 77 -1.39 -18.98 -25.60
C LEU A 77 -0.93 -19.17 -27.05
N LYS A 78 0.33 -18.80 -27.33
CA LYS A 78 0.91 -19.02 -28.66
C LYS A 78 0.95 -20.54 -28.89
N PRO A 79 0.43 -21.04 -30.03
CA PRO A 79 0.52 -22.45 -30.34
C PRO A 79 1.99 -22.84 -30.41
N ARG A 80 2.36 -23.86 -29.64
CA ARG A 80 3.73 -24.36 -29.57
C ARG A 80 4.03 -25.04 -30.91
N THR A 81 4.74 -24.36 -31.79
CA THR A 81 5.18 -24.98 -33.05
C THR A 81 6.22 -26.06 -32.72
N PRO A 82 6.07 -27.31 -33.22
CA PRO A 82 7.09 -28.33 -33.07
C PRO A 82 8.31 -27.92 -33.89
N LYS A 83 9.48 -27.97 -33.25
CA LYS A 83 10.76 -27.76 -33.92
C LYS A 83 11.05 -29.02 -34.76
N SER A 84 11.05 -28.84 -36.09
CA SER A 84 11.52 -29.84 -37.04
C SER A 84 13.04 -29.98 -37.00
#